data_AF-A0A7H8KBA6-F1
#
_entry.id   AF-A0A7H8KBA6-F1
#
_cell.length_a   1.000
_cell.length_b   1.000
_cell.length_c   1.000
_cell.angle_alpha   90.00
_cell.angle_beta   90.00
_cell.angle_gamma   90.00
#
_symmetry.space_group_name_H-M   'P 1'
#
loop_
_entity.id
_entity.type
_entity.pdbx_description
1 polymer ?
#
loop_
_entity_poly.entity_id
_entity_poly.type
_entity_poly.pdbx_seq_one_letter_code
_entity_poly.pdbx_strand_id
1 'polypeptide(L)' 'MNRLGITLKLGGRADEAAQWFRRAAEAGSTDGMANLALYLMGQGRNQEAAEWFRRIGDPLGEAFARRLSSEPDNPPDR' A
#
# COMPACT_ATOMS: atom_id res chain seq x y z
N MET A 1 -16.79 11.89 19.24
CA MET A 1 -17.06 10.43 19.17
C MET A 1 -17.15 9.83 17.76
N ASN A 2 -17.13 10.56 16.62
CA ASN A 2 -17.35 9.95 15.28
C ASN A 2 -16.13 9.95 14.32
N ARG A 3 -14.90 9.86 14.83
CA ARG A 3 -13.70 9.68 13.98
C ARG A 3 -13.04 8.30 14.06
N LEU A 4 -13.33 7.49 15.09
CA LEU A 4 -12.73 6.16 15.24
C LEU A 4 -13.54 5.05 14.53
N GLY A 5 -14.88 5.18 14.50
CA GLY A 5 -15.77 4.16 13.92
C GLY A 5 -15.74 4.06 12.40
N ILE A 6 -15.44 5.16 11.69
CA ILE A 6 -15.28 5.15 10.22
C ILE A 6 -13.95 4.50 9.84
N THR A 7 -12.89 4.79 10.59
CA THR A 7 -11.55 4.23 10.34
C THR A 7 -11.50 2.72 10.59
N LEU A 8 -12.15 2.22 11.65
CA LEU A 8 -12.22 0.78 11.94
C LEU A 8 -13.05 0.00 10.91
N LYS A 9 -14.15 0.57 10.42
CA LYS A 9 -15.03 -0.10 9.45
C LYS A 9 -14.40 -0.17 8.04
N LEU A 10 -13.53 0.78 7.71
CA LEU A 10 -12.67 0.71 6.53
C LEU A 10 -11.44 -0.18 6.78
N GLY A 11 -10.80 -0.08 7.95
CA GLY A 11 -9.60 -0.84 8.31
C GLY A 11 -9.81 -2.35 8.33
N GLY A 12 -10.92 -2.85 8.88
CA GLY A 12 -11.23 -4.28 8.87
C GLY A 12 -11.41 -4.86 7.47
N ARG A 13 -12.05 -4.10 6.56
CA ARG A 13 -12.21 -4.50 5.15
C ARG A 13 -10.95 -4.28 4.33
N ALA A 14 -10.13 -3.31 4.71
CA ALA A 14 -8.88 -2.99 4.05
C ALA A 14 -7.80 -4.05 4.35
N ASP A 15 -7.81 -4.64 5.54
CA ASP A 15 -6.90 -5.74 5.88
C ASP A 15 -7.26 -7.03 5.13
N GLU A 16 -8.56 -7.34 4.99
CA GLU A 16 -9.01 -8.43 4.11
C GLU A 16 -8.66 -8.16 2.64
N ALA A 17 -8.86 -6.93 2.16
CA ALA A 17 -8.50 -6.54 0.79
C ALA A 17 -6.98 -6.63 0.55
N ALA A 18 -6.15 -6.27 1.55
CA ALA A 18 -4.70 -6.37 1.47
C ALA A 18 -4.23 -7.81 1.25
N GLN A 19 -4.91 -8.79 1.84
CA GLN A 19 -4.61 -10.20 1.60
C GLN A 19 -4.92 -10.61 0.16
N TRP A 20 -6.04 -10.14 -0.40
CA TRP A 20 -6.38 -10.37 -1.81
C TRP A 20 -5.39 -9.70 -2.77
N PHE A 21 -5.01 -8.45 -2.49
CA PHE A 21 -4.01 -7.74 -3.28
C PHE A 21 -2.64 -8.40 -3.20
N ARG A 22 -2.24 -8.91 -2.03
CA ARG A 22 -0.99 -9.67 -1.86
C ARG A 22 -0.99 -10.92 -2.72
N ARG A 23 -2.05 -11.73 -2.69
CA ARG A 23 -2.15 -12.92 -3.57
C ARG A 23 -2.07 -12.56 -5.04
N ALA A 24 -2.75 -11.48 -5.46
CA ALA A 24 -2.68 -11.00 -6.84
C ALA A 24 -1.26 -10.51 -7.21
N ALA A 25 -0.60 -9.78 -6.30
CA ALA A 25 0.76 -9.30 -6.47
C ALA A 25 1.77 -10.46 -6.55
N GLU A 26 1.63 -11.48 -5.71
CA GLU A 26 2.43 -12.70 -5.72
C GLU A 26 2.21 -13.52 -7.00
N ALA A 27 0.99 -13.47 -7.56
CA ALA A 27 0.68 -14.06 -8.86
C ALA A 27 1.22 -13.24 -10.06
N GLY A 28 1.91 -12.13 -9.81
CA GLY A 28 2.48 -11.27 -10.87
C GLY A 28 1.49 -10.25 -11.45
N SER A 29 0.32 -10.06 -10.83
CA SER A 29 -0.64 -9.06 -11.30
C SER A 29 -0.18 -7.65 -10.95
N THR A 30 0.02 -6.83 -11.97
CA THR A 30 0.37 -5.41 -11.84
C THR A 30 -0.67 -4.63 -11.02
N ASP A 31 -1.96 -4.91 -11.23
CA ASP A 31 -3.05 -4.28 -10.46
C ASP A 31 -3.01 -4.71 -8.99
N GLY A 32 -2.69 -5.98 -8.72
CA GLY A 32 -2.48 -6.49 -7.36
C GLY A 32 -1.34 -5.79 -6.65
N MET A 33 -0.20 -5.63 -7.33
CA MET A 33 0.97 -4.92 -6.81
C MET A 33 0.64 -3.44 -6.52
N ALA A 34 -0.03 -2.76 -7.45
CA ALA A 34 -0.41 -1.35 -7.29
C ALA A 34 -1.37 -1.15 -6.11
N ASN A 35 -2.41 -1.99 -5.99
CA ASN A 35 -3.37 -1.90 -4.91
C ASN A 35 -2.75 -2.23 -3.54
N LEU A 36 -1.84 -3.20 -3.47
CA LEU A 36 -1.10 -3.50 -2.24
C LEU A 36 -0.19 -2.34 -1.85
N ALA A 37 0.51 -1.73 -2.81
CA ALA A 37 1.38 -0.58 -2.55
C ALA A 37 0.59 0.63 -2.02
N LEU A 38 -0.57 0.92 -2.61
CA LEU A 38 -1.48 1.98 -2.12
C LEU A 38 -1.99 1.69 -0.71
N TYR A 39 -2.32 0.44 -0.39
CA TYR A 39 -2.70 0.04 0.96
C TYR A 39 -1.58 0.32 1.97
N LEU A 40 -0.35 -0.06 1.63
CA LEU A 40 0.83 0.14 2.47
C LEU A 40 1.11 1.65 2.68
N MET A 41 0.96 2.48 1.65
CA MET A 41 1.03 3.94 1.79
C MET A 41 -0.01 4.48 2.79
N GLY A 42 -1.24 3.97 2.74
CA GLY A 42 -2.29 4.34 3.70
C GLY A 42 -1.96 3.96 5.15
N GLN A 43 -1.09 2.97 5.34
CA GLN A 43 -0.56 2.53 6.63
C GLN A 43 0.78 3.21 6.99
N GLY A 44 1.22 4.21 6.21
CA GLY A 44 2.51 4.88 6.42
C GLY A 44 3.74 4.06 6.03
N ARG A 45 3.54 2.85 5.47
CA ARG A 45 4.56 1.86 5.10
C ARG A 45 5.17 2.15 3.74
N ASN A 46 5.75 3.34 3.60
CA ASN A 46 6.19 3.88 2.31
C ASN A 46 7.32 3.07 1.66
N GLN A 47 8.23 2.53 2.46
CA GLN A 47 9.34 1.71 1.94
C GLN A 47 8.84 0.43 1.27
N GLU A 48 7.92 -0.28 1.93
CA GLU A 48 7.35 -1.50 1.38
C GLU A 48 6.48 -1.23 0.16
N ALA A 49 5.71 -0.13 0.17
CA ALA A 49 4.97 0.31 -1.01
C ALA A 49 5.90 0.57 -2.20
N ALA A 50 7.06 1.20 -1.98
CA ALA A 50 8.03 1.48 -3.02
C ALA A 50 8.58 0.20 -3.66
N GLU A 51 8.83 -0.86 -2.88
CA GLU A 51 9.28 -2.14 -3.40
C GLU A 51 8.26 -2.78 -4.35
N TRP A 52 6.97 -2.74 -3.99
CA TRP A 52 5.90 -3.25 -4.86
C TRP A 52 5.76 -2.42 -6.13
N PHE A 53 5.82 -1.09 -6.05
CA PHE A 53 5.79 -0.22 -7.23
C PHE A 53 6.98 -0.45 -8.16
N ARG A 54 8.17 -0.74 -7.62
CA ARG A 54 9.34 -1.08 -8.44
C ARG A 54 9.19 -2.41 -9.15
N ARG A 55 8.49 -3.39 -8.55
CA ARG A 55 8.19 -4.69 -9.18
C ARG A 55 7.23 -4.60 -10.36
N ILE A 56 6.38 -3.57 -10.41
CA ILE A 56 5.50 -3.30 -11.56
C ILE A 56 6.32 -3.03 -12.82
N GLY A 57 7.48 -2.37 -12.71
CA GLY A 57 8.37 -2.09 -13.84
C GLY A 57 7.85 -1.05 -14.84
N ASP A 58 6.74 -0.36 -14.51
CA ASP A 58 6.20 0.74 -15.31
C ASP A 58 6.83 2.08 -14.88
N PRO A 59 7.04 3.04 -15.79
CA PRO A 59 7.54 4.38 -15.46
C PRO A 59 6.75 5.08 -14.34
N LEU A 60 5.43 4.86 -14.26
CA LEU A 60 4.64 5.40 -13.15
C LEU A 60 5.02 4.74 -11.83
N GLY A 61 5.19 3.41 -11.81
CA GLY A 61 5.64 2.66 -10.64
C GLY A 61 7.01 3.12 -10.14
N GLU A 62 8.00 3.28 -11.03
CA GLU A 62 9.33 3.74 -10.64
C GLU A 62 9.30 5.17 -10.07
N ALA A 63 8.45 6.05 -10.61
CA ALA A 63 8.25 7.40 -10.08
C ALA A 63 7.66 7.38 -8.66
N PHE A 64 6.64 6.54 -8.41
CA PHE A 64 6.09 6.33 -7.08
C PHE A 64 7.13 5.73 -6.12
N ALA A 65 7.87 4.70 -6.55
CA ALA A 65 8.89 4.07 -5.74
C ALA A 65 9.97 5.06 -5.31
N ARG A 66 10.46 5.90 -6.23
CA ARG A 66 11.48 6.92 -5.94
C ARG A 66 10.98 7.98 -4.96
N ARG A 67 9.72 8.42 -5.13
CA ARG A 67 9.09 9.38 -4.24
C ARG A 67 8.94 8.80 -2.82
N LEU A 68 8.35 7.63 -2.72
CA LEU A 68 8.11 6.94 -1.44
C LEU A 68 9.40 6.55 -0.72
N SER A 69 10.45 6.18 -1.45
CA SER A 69 11.78 5.91 -0.86
C SER A 69 12.39 7.16 -0.22
N SER A 70 11.95 8.36 -0.63
CA SER A 70 12.42 9.64 -0.09
C SER A 70 11.58 10.11 1.11
N GLU A 71 10.39 9.52 1.32
CA GLU A 71 9.50 9.82 2.44
C GLU A 71 9.75 8.80 3.55
N PRO A 72 10.23 9.20 4.74
CA PRO A 72 10.42 8.27 5.85
C PRO A 72 9.08 7.62 6.24
N ASP A 73 9.16 6.36 6.71
CA ASP A 73 8.01 5.62 7.22
C ASP A 73 7.37 6.43 8.34
N ASN A 74 6.09 6.78 8.18
CA ASN A 74 5.32 7.47 9.20
C ASN A 74 4.10 6.63 9.52
N PRO A 75 4.27 5.52 10.27
CA PRO A 75 3.16 4.66 10.61
C PRO A 75 2.10 5.51 11.35
N PRO A 76 0.81 5.35 11.04
CA PRO A 76 -0.24 6.12 11.70
C PRO A 76 -0.17 5.82 13.20
N ASP A 77 0.26 6.82 13.97
CA ASP A 77 0.28 6.95 15.44
C ASP A 77 0.09 5.63 16.23
N ARG A 78 1.19 5.10 16.79
CA ARG A 78 1.14 4.07 17.85
C ARG A 78 0.60 4.63 19.15
#